data_AF-A0A945KFJ5-F1
#
_entry.id   AF-A0A945KFJ5-F1
#
_cell.length_a   1.000
_cell.length_b   1.000
_cell.length_c   1.000
_cell.angle_alpha   90.00
_cell.angle_beta   90.00
_cell.angle_gamma   90.00
#
_symmetry.space_group_name_H-M   'P 1'
#
loop_
_entity.id
_entity.type
_entity.pdbx_description
1 polymer ?
#
loop_
_entity_poly.entity_id
_entity_poly.type
_entity_poly.pdbx_seq_one_letter_code
_entity_poly.pdbx_strand_id
1 'polypeptide(L)'
;MKILWRISALFIAVFVIEGPVRAADTPSIITLTQTGCQFVESENGINHMFHTTKSEDCHDINKRTGAQRLKKSKVYRLKPGKYIFRVTNKNVPYPLGFWLRGRGLGRITLPSVSGGGLNKGVTKDYRISLRSGEYFYSCPLNPTINYRLIVEG
;
A
#
# COMPACT_ATOMS: atom_id res chain seq x y z
N MET A 1 -15.92 83.02 -2.70
CA MET A 1 -16.62 81.75 -2.97
C MET A 1 -15.57 80.66 -3.16
N LYS A 2 -15.40 79.75 -2.19
CA LYS A 2 -14.70 78.45 -2.31
C LYS A 2 -14.93 77.67 -1.02
N ILE A 3 -15.92 76.80 -1.05
CA ILE A 3 -16.27 75.86 0.03
C ILE A 3 -15.37 74.63 -0.18
N LEU A 4 -14.46 74.36 0.77
CA LEU A 4 -13.68 73.12 0.78
C LEU A 4 -14.46 72.04 1.52
N TRP A 5 -14.92 71.03 0.79
CA TRP A 5 -15.46 69.79 1.36
C TRP A 5 -14.31 68.88 1.80
N ARG A 6 -14.29 68.54 3.09
CA ARG A 6 -13.45 67.46 3.63
C ARG A 6 -14.19 66.14 3.42
N ILE A 7 -13.74 65.32 2.48
CA ILE A 7 -14.20 63.94 2.32
C ILE A 7 -13.31 63.06 3.20
N SER A 8 -13.85 62.61 4.33
CA SER A 8 -13.22 61.57 5.15
C SER A 8 -13.46 60.22 4.48
N ALA A 9 -12.41 59.62 3.91
CA ALA A 9 -12.46 58.27 3.38
C ALA A 9 -12.40 57.25 4.53
N LEU A 10 -13.52 56.56 4.76
CA LEU A 10 -13.60 55.45 5.72
C LEU A 10 -13.06 54.18 5.05
N PHE A 11 -11.85 53.75 5.45
CA PHE A 11 -11.28 52.48 5.03
C PHE A 11 -11.95 51.33 5.79
N ILE A 12 -12.78 50.54 5.11
CA ILE A 12 -13.32 49.28 5.65
C ILE A 12 -12.26 48.19 5.38
N ALA A 13 -11.61 47.72 6.45
CA ALA A 13 -10.71 46.57 6.37
C ALA A 13 -11.53 45.27 6.32
N VAL A 14 -11.50 44.59 5.17
CA VAL A 14 -12.07 43.25 5.03
C VAL A 14 -11.07 42.24 5.59
N PHE A 15 -11.35 41.70 6.78
CA PHE A 15 -10.61 40.58 7.33
C PHE A 15 -11.08 39.28 6.66
N VAL A 16 -10.23 38.72 5.79
CA VAL A 16 -10.41 37.36 5.28
C VAL A 16 -10.07 36.40 6.42
N ILE A 17 -11.09 35.72 6.94
CA ILE A 17 -10.92 34.67 7.96
C ILE A 17 -10.40 33.42 7.25
N GLU A 18 -9.09 33.22 7.27
CA GLU A 18 -8.47 31.98 6.82
C GLU A 18 -8.82 30.87 7.82
N GLY A 19 -9.83 30.05 7.47
CA GLY A 19 -10.15 28.85 8.23
C GLY A 19 -8.99 27.84 8.20
N PRO A 20 -8.90 26.92 9.18
CA PRO A 20 -7.82 25.94 9.23
C PRO A 20 -7.86 25.06 7.98
N VAL A 21 -6.81 25.17 7.15
CA VAL A 21 -6.55 24.24 6.06
C VAL A 21 -6.28 22.86 6.67
N ARG A 22 -7.23 21.92 6.57
CA ARG A 22 -6.96 20.52 6.90
C ARG A 22 -5.83 20.03 5.99
N ALA A 23 -4.69 19.69 6.58
CA ALA A 23 -3.61 19.03 5.87
C ALA A 23 -4.19 17.85 5.08
N ALA A 24 -3.99 17.83 3.77
CA ALA A 24 -4.35 16.69 2.96
C ALA A 24 -3.53 15.49 3.45
N ASP A 25 -4.21 14.44 3.94
CA ASP A 25 -3.57 13.20 4.40
C ASP A 25 -2.69 12.64 3.27
N THR A 26 -1.39 12.93 3.34
CA THR A 26 -0.42 12.43 2.38
C THR A 26 -0.33 10.91 2.55
N PRO A 27 -0.62 10.11 1.51
CA PRO A 27 -0.66 8.67 1.66
C PRO A 27 0.67 8.10 2.15
N SER A 28 0.64 7.23 3.16
CA SER A 28 1.84 6.52 3.61
C SER A 28 2.25 5.46 2.59
N ILE A 29 3.53 5.39 2.27
CA ILE A 29 4.06 4.45 1.26
C ILE A 29 4.63 3.21 1.93
N ILE A 30 4.15 2.03 1.52
CA ILE A 30 4.71 0.73 1.90
C ILE A 30 5.40 0.15 0.67
N THR A 31 6.71 -0.03 0.75
CA THR A 31 7.50 -0.60 -0.35
C THR A 31 7.59 -2.11 -0.20
N LEU A 32 7.33 -2.84 -1.28
CA LEU A 32 7.40 -4.30 -1.35
C LEU A 32 8.13 -4.75 -2.61
N THR A 33 9.07 -5.67 -2.46
CA THR A 33 9.89 -6.21 -3.53
C THR A 33 9.60 -7.69 -3.70
N GLN A 34 9.11 -8.06 -4.88
CA GLN A 34 8.91 -9.45 -5.28
C GLN A 34 10.18 -10.04 -5.87
N THR A 35 10.61 -11.16 -5.29
CA THR A 35 11.44 -12.19 -5.93
C THR A 35 10.63 -13.48 -6.00
N GLY A 36 11.22 -14.60 -6.43
CA GLY A 36 10.51 -15.87 -6.54
C GLY A 36 9.77 -16.23 -5.23
N CYS A 37 8.46 -16.36 -5.31
CA CYS A 37 7.54 -16.80 -4.25
C CYS A 37 7.52 -15.95 -2.97
N GLN A 38 8.04 -14.72 -2.99
CA GLN A 38 8.13 -13.90 -1.77
C GLN A 38 7.97 -12.40 -2.01
N PHE A 39 7.59 -11.71 -0.94
CA PHE A 39 7.91 -10.29 -0.73
C PHE A 39 9.07 -10.19 0.28
N VAL A 40 10.18 -9.57 -0.10
CA VAL A 40 11.42 -9.54 0.70
C VAL A 40 11.22 -8.86 2.06
N GLU A 41 10.55 -7.71 2.08
CA GLU A 41 10.32 -6.89 3.27
C GLU A 41 9.35 -7.58 4.24
N SER A 42 8.43 -8.39 3.73
CA SER A 42 7.52 -9.22 4.52
C SER A 42 8.24 -10.35 5.25
N GLU A 43 9.42 -10.75 4.77
CA GLU A 43 10.26 -11.79 5.37
C GLU A 43 11.50 -11.21 6.04
N ASN A 44 11.33 -10.02 6.64
CA ASN A 44 12.36 -9.31 7.41
C ASN A 44 13.63 -9.02 6.60
N GLY A 45 13.49 -8.78 5.29
CA GLY A 45 14.62 -8.49 4.40
C GLY A 45 15.33 -9.73 3.86
N ILE A 46 14.90 -10.95 4.21
CA ILE A 46 15.53 -12.18 3.76
C ILE A 46 15.13 -12.47 2.31
N ASN A 47 16.12 -12.53 1.42
CA ASN A 47 15.93 -13.04 0.07
C ASN A 47 16.25 -14.53 0.04
N HIS A 48 15.24 -15.39 -0.17
CA HIS A 48 15.44 -16.83 -0.22
C HIS A 48 16.07 -17.32 -1.53
N MET A 49 16.31 -16.43 -2.49
CA MET A 49 16.97 -16.74 -3.75
C MET A 49 16.28 -17.88 -4.52
N PHE A 50 14.96 -17.97 -4.40
CA PHE A 50 14.20 -18.96 -5.15
C PHE A 50 14.24 -18.64 -6.64
N HIS A 51 14.71 -19.62 -7.40
CA HIS A 51 14.74 -19.58 -8.85
C HIS A 51 13.43 -20.15 -9.38
N THR A 52 12.64 -19.31 -10.04
CA THR A 52 11.37 -19.70 -10.64
C THR A 52 11.34 -19.27 -12.09
N THR A 53 10.79 -20.14 -12.94
CA THR A 53 10.56 -19.88 -14.36
C THR A 53 9.07 -19.80 -14.68
N LYS A 54 8.22 -20.33 -13.78
CA LYS A 54 6.76 -20.23 -13.85
C LYS A 54 6.12 -20.13 -12.46
N SER A 55 4.81 -19.88 -12.42
CA SER A 55 4.03 -19.72 -11.18
C SER A 55 4.02 -21.01 -10.35
N GLU A 56 3.95 -22.16 -11.02
CA GLU A 56 3.82 -23.49 -10.40
C GLU A 56 4.99 -23.85 -9.50
N ASP A 57 6.20 -23.38 -9.83
CA ASP A 57 7.40 -23.60 -9.02
C ASP A 57 7.18 -23.11 -7.58
N CYS A 58 6.44 -22.00 -7.43
CA CYS A 58 6.11 -21.44 -6.13
C CYS A 58 5.08 -22.24 -5.34
N HIS A 59 4.19 -22.98 -5.99
CA HIS A 59 3.29 -23.88 -5.28
C HIS A 59 4.08 -24.99 -4.56
N ASP A 60 5.02 -25.62 -5.26
CA ASP A 60 5.85 -26.70 -4.70
C ASP A 60 6.82 -26.20 -3.63
N ILE A 61 7.39 -25.02 -3.83
CA ILE A 61 8.28 -24.37 -2.86
C ILE A 61 7.49 -23.99 -1.59
N ASN A 62 6.33 -23.36 -1.73
CA ASN A 62 5.55 -22.93 -0.57
C ASN A 62 4.88 -24.09 0.16
N LYS A 63 4.57 -25.21 -0.52
CA LYS A 63 4.10 -26.42 0.15
C LYS A 63 5.11 -26.92 1.19
N ARG A 64 6.42 -26.78 0.89
CA ARG A 64 7.51 -27.24 1.78
C ARG A 64 7.95 -26.17 2.79
N THR A 65 7.97 -24.91 2.40
CA THR A 65 8.62 -23.84 3.18
C THR A 65 7.65 -22.80 3.75
N GLY A 66 6.45 -22.69 3.17
CA GLY A 66 5.55 -21.57 3.37
C GLY A 66 5.05 -21.44 4.80
N ALA A 67 4.70 -22.55 5.46
CA ALA A 67 4.23 -22.52 6.84
C ALA A 67 5.29 -21.97 7.81
N GLN A 68 6.55 -22.37 7.64
CA GLN A 68 7.64 -21.93 8.51
C GLN A 68 8.02 -20.48 8.25
N ARG A 69 8.04 -20.07 6.98
CA ARG A 69 8.27 -18.68 6.58
C ARG A 69 7.16 -17.75 7.09
N LEU A 70 5.89 -18.16 7.00
CA LEU A 70 4.76 -17.39 7.51
C LEU A 70 4.88 -17.09 9.01
N LYS A 71 5.25 -18.10 9.81
CA LYS A 71 5.43 -17.94 11.27
C LYS A 71 6.51 -16.90 11.63
N LYS A 72 7.52 -16.76 10.77
CA LYS A 72 8.63 -15.80 10.95
C LYS A 72 8.38 -14.45 10.27
N SER A 73 7.37 -14.36 9.42
CA SER A 73 7.10 -13.17 8.60
C SER A 73 6.65 -11.98 9.46
N LYS A 74 7.00 -10.79 8.99
CA LYS A 74 6.57 -9.53 9.59
C LYS A 74 5.06 -9.36 9.44
N VAL A 75 4.39 -8.99 10.52
CA VAL A 75 3.01 -8.50 10.50
C VAL A 75 3.04 -6.98 10.45
N TYR A 76 2.51 -6.39 9.39
CA TYR A 76 2.32 -4.93 9.35
C TYR A 76 1.18 -4.55 10.30
N ARG A 77 1.44 -3.63 11.23
CA ARG A 77 0.43 -3.01 12.10
C ARG A 77 0.31 -1.53 11.73
N LEU A 78 -0.84 -1.14 11.22
CA LEU A 78 -1.07 0.17 10.62
C LEU A 78 -2.29 0.84 11.25
N LYS A 79 -2.36 2.17 11.17
CA LYS A 79 -3.59 2.91 11.50
C LYS A 79 -4.54 2.93 10.29
N PRO A 80 -5.85 3.13 10.50
CA PRO A 80 -6.75 3.45 9.39
C PRO A 80 -6.27 4.70 8.63
N GLY A 81 -6.38 4.71 7.30
CA GLY A 81 -5.89 5.84 6.49
C GLY A 81 -5.58 5.49 5.05
N LYS A 82 -5.03 6.47 4.30
CA LYS A 82 -4.64 6.31 2.90
C LYS A 82 -3.22 5.74 2.78
N TYR A 83 -3.06 4.71 1.97
CA TYR A 83 -1.79 4.04 1.73
C TYR A 83 -1.52 3.81 0.24
N ILE A 84 -0.23 3.76 -0.10
CA ILE A 84 0.27 3.32 -1.39
C ILE A 84 1.16 2.11 -1.15
N PHE A 85 0.81 0.96 -1.71
CA PHE A 85 1.73 -0.16 -1.80
C PHE A 85 2.52 -0.01 -3.09
N ARG A 86 3.80 0.33 -2.97
CA ARG A 86 4.73 0.43 -4.10
C ARG A 86 5.41 -0.91 -4.26
N VAL A 87 5.03 -1.65 -5.31
CA VAL A 87 5.42 -3.05 -5.50
C VAL A 87 6.31 -3.18 -6.72
N THR A 88 7.43 -3.88 -6.56
CA THR A 88 8.41 -4.12 -7.64
C THR A 88 8.52 -5.61 -7.94
N ASN A 89 8.47 -6.04 -9.20
CA ASN A 89 9.02 -7.34 -9.60
C ASN A 89 10.52 -7.16 -9.85
N LYS A 90 11.37 -7.68 -8.96
CA LYS A 90 12.82 -7.48 -9.08
C LYS A 90 13.43 -8.31 -10.21
N ASN A 91 13.12 -9.61 -10.26
CA ASN A 91 13.87 -10.54 -11.10
C ASN A 91 13.09 -11.76 -11.61
N VAL A 92 11.79 -11.86 -11.34
CA VAL A 92 10.99 -13.01 -11.78
C VAL A 92 10.69 -12.86 -13.28
N PRO A 93 10.95 -13.88 -14.12
CA PRO A 93 10.95 -13.74 -15.58
C PRO A 93 9.55 -13.72 -16.22
N TYR A 94 8.48 -13.78 -15.43
CA TYR A 94 7.10 -13.73 -15.89
C TYR A 94 6.32 -12.56 -15.25
N PRO A 95 5.18 -12.14 -15.83
CA PRO A 95 4.38 -11.03 -15.30
C PRO A 95 3.78 -11.36 -13.93
N LEU A 96 3.92 -10.43 -12.98
CA LEU A 96 3.39 -10.57 -11.62
C LEU A 96 2.21 -9.63 -11.38
N GLY A 97 1.64 -9.75 -10.19
CA GLY A 97 0.63 -8.82 -9.68
C GLY A 97 0.77 -8.57 -8.19
N PHE A 98 -0.24 -7.95 -7.61
CA PHE A 98 -0.38 -7.73 -6.19
C PHE A 98 -1.86 -7.83 -5.85
N TRP A 99 -2.17 -8.37 -4.67
CA TRP A 99 -3.54 -8.39 -4.18
C TRP A 99 -3.57 -8.27 -2.66
N LEU A 100 -4.12 -7.16 -2.17
CA LEU A 100 -4.48 -6.92 -0.78
C LEU A 100 -5.98 -7.08 -0.60
N ARG A 101 -6.40 -7.80 0.44
CA ARG A 101 -7.80 -8.17 0.70
C ARG A 101 -8.05 -8.42 2.18
N GLY A 102 -9.28 -8.27 2.62
CA GLY A 102 -9.67 -8.68 3.97
C GLY A 102 -9.46 -10.18 4.23
N ARG A 103 -9.25 -10.54 5.50
CA ARG A 103 -9.13 -11.93 5.98
C ARG A 103 -10.51 -12.49 6.34
N GLY A 104 -10.77 -13.75 5.97
CA GLY A 104 -12.03 -14.44 6.28
C GLY A 104 -13.24 -13.69 5.73
N LEU A 105 -14.25 -13.45 6.57
CA LEU A 105 -15.44 -12.65 6.22
C LEU A 105 -15.12 -11.20 5.86
N GLY A 106 -13.96 -10.69 6.29
CA GLY A 106 -13.45 -9.38 5.90
C GLY A 106 -13.26 -9.22 4.38
N ARG A 107 -13.19 -10.31 3.60
CA ARG A 107 -13.19 -10.23 2.12
C ARG A 107 -14.41 -9.52 1.55
N ILE A 108 -15.53 -9.53 2.28
CA ILE A 108 -16.80 -8.93 1.85
C ILE A 108 -16.89 -7.46 2.25
N THR A 109 -16.38 -7.13 3.44
CA THR A 109 -16.64 -5.85 4.10
C THR A 109 -15.45 -4.88 4.11
N LEU A 110 -14.23 -5.40 3.93
CA LEU A 110 -13.01 -4.61 3.94
C LEU A 110 -12.56 -4.26 2.51
N PRO A 111 -11.92 -3.09 2.32
CA PRO A 111 -11.42 -2.67 1.03
C PRO A 111 -10.39 -3.67 0.47
N SER A 112 -10.36 -3.78 -0.86
CA SER A 112 -9.40 -4.61 -1.59
C SER A 112 -8.80 -3.82 -2.75
N VAL A 113 -7.55 -4.10 -3.06
CA VAL A 113 -6.87 -3.59 -4.26
C VAL A 113 -6.07 -4.72 -4.89
N SER A 114 -6.18 -4.86 -6.21
CA SER A 114 -5.40 -5.83 -6.98
C SER A 114 -4.98 -5.26 -8.33
N GLY A 115 -3.99 -5.89 -8.95
CA GLY A 115 -3.63 -5.60 -10.33
C GLY A 115 -2.35 -6.31 -10.76
N GLY A 116 -2.23 -6.55 -12.06
CA GLY A 116 -1.12 -7.26 -12.68
C GLY A 116 -0.16 -6.36 -13.46
N GLY A 117 0.59 -6.99 -14.37
CA GLY A 117 1.51 -6.31 -15.28
C GLY A 117 2.78 -5.80 -14.61
N LEU A 118 3.19 -6.43 -13.50
CA LEU A 118 4.53 -6.26 -12.93
C LEU A 118 5.49 -7.19 -13.69
N ASN A 119 5.89 -6.78 -14.89
CA ASN A 119 6.96 -7.46 -15.65
C ASN A 119 8.29 -7.34 -14.91
N LYS A 120 9.30 -8.13 -15.30
CA LYS A 120 10.63 -8.08 -14.68
C LYS A 120 11.18 -6.65 -14.67
N GLY A 121 11.59 -6.18 -13.50
CA GLY A 121 12.11 -4.82 -13.27
C GLY A 121 11.06 -3.73 -13.08
N VAL A 122 9.76 -4.03 -13.25
CA VAL A 122 8.69 -3.02 -13.18
C VAL A 122 8.26 -2.78 -11.74
N THR A 123 8.02 -1.52 -11.40
CA THR A 123 7.38 -1.04 -10.17
C THR A 123 6.02 -0.44 -10.47
N LYS A 124 5.01 -0.73 -9.63
CA LYS A 124 3.68 -0.10 -9.69
C LYS A 124 3.18 0.28 -8.30
N ASP A 125 2.31 1.30 -8.27
CA ASP A 125 1.66 1.82 -7.06
C ASP A 125 0.21 1.33 -6.97
N TYR A 126 -0.15 0.73 -5.84
CA TYR A 126 -1.49 0.25 -5.53
C TYR A 126 -2.05 1.08 -4.37
N ARG A 127 -2.99 1.98 -4.69
CA ARG A 127 -3.58 2.91 -3.72
C ARG A 127 -4.76 2.24 -3.01
N ILE A 128 -4.86 2.42 -1.70
CA ILE A 128 -5.98 1.92 -0.91
C ILE A 128 -6.24 2.82 0.31
N SER A 129 -7.51 2.94 0.71
CA SER A 129 -7.87 3.52 2.01
C SER A 129 -8.20 2.39 2.97
N LEU A 130 -7.33 2.14 3.94
CA LEU A 130 -7.44 1.06 4.92
C LEU A 130 -8.43 1.40 6.03
N ARG A 131 -9.30 0.42 6.34
CA ARG A 131 -10.21 0.43 7.49
C ARG A 131 -9.72 -0.56 8.55
N SER A 132 -10.08 -0.34 9.82
CA SER A 132 -9.78 -1.28 10.90
C SER A 132 -10.20 -2.71 10.54
N GLY A 133 -9.32 -3.68 10.79
CA GLY A 133 -9.52 -5.07 10.43
C GLY A 133 -8.24 -5.80 10.04
N GLU A 134 -8.39 -7.09 9.75
CA GLU A 134 -7.29 -7.95 9.33
C GLU A 134 -7.31 -8.20 7.82
N TYR A 135 -6.13 -8.12 7.22
CA TYR A 135 -5.92 -8.26 5.78
C TYR A 135 -4.85 -9.31 5.50
N PHE A 136 -4.95 -9.86 4.29
CA PHE A 136 -3.86 -10.55 3.63
C PHE A 136 -3.40 -9.76 2.41
N TYR A 137 -2.10 -9.80 2.14
CA TYR A 137 -1.56 -9.46 0.84
C TYR A 137 -0.72 -10.60 0.28
N SER A 138 -0.79 -10.79 -1.03
CA SER A 138 -0.05 -11.83 -1.75
C SER A 138 0.11 -11.46 -3.22
N CYS A 139 0.87 -12.26 -3.98
CA CYS A 139 0.85 -12.27 -5.44
C CYS A 139 0.33 -13.63 -5.93
N PRO A 140 -0.87 -13.71 -6.53
CA PRO A 140 -1.36 -14.97 -7.09
C PRO A 140 -0.57 -15.46 -8.31
N LEU A 141 0.04 -14.54 -9.07
CA LEU A 141 0.81 -14.85 -10.29
C LEU A 141 2.26 -15.26 -10.00
N ASN A 142 2.78 -14.93 -8.80
CA ASN A 142 4.03 -15.44 -8.23
C ASN A 142 3.67 -15.96 -6.85
N PRO A 143 3.01 -17.14 -6.75
CA PRO A 143 2.35 -17.60 -5.54
C PRO A 143 3.20 -17.31 -4.31
N THR A 144 2.86 -16.25 -3.59
CA THR A 144 3.49 -15.94 -2.30
C THR A 144 2.61 -16.48 -1.20
N ILE A 145 3.17 -16.54 0.00
CA ILE A 145 2.38 -16.75 1.20
C ILE A 145 1.39 -15.57 1.37
N ASN A 146 0.26 -15.81 2.05
CA ASN A 146 -0.66 -14.77 2.48
C ASN A 146 -0.10 -14.03 3.71
N TYR A 147 0.72 -13.02 3.49
CA TYR A 147 1.30 -12.21 4.56
C TYR A 147 0.23 -11.38 5.26
N ARG A 148 0.44 -11.11 6.56
CA ARG A 148 -0.55 -10.46 7.42
C ARG A 148 -0.33 -8.97 7.51
N LEU A 149 -1.44 -8.25 7.51
CA LEU A 149 -1.54 -6.84 7.83
C LEU A 149 -2.74 -6.64 8.75
N ILE A 150 -2.54 -5.94 9.86
CA ILE A 150 -3.56 -5.60 10.84
C ILE A 150 -3.69 -4.08 10.85
N VAL A 151 -4.92 -3.60 10.72
CA VAL A 151 -5.25 -2.18 10.83
C VAL A 151 -6.00 -1.98 12.14
N GLU A 152 -5.42 -1.19 13.04
CA GLU A 152 -5.94 -0.92 14.38
C GLU A 152 -5.61 0.52 14.78
N GLY A 153 -6.43 1.11 15.64
CA GLY A 153 -6.31 2.50 16.06
C GLY A 153 -7.36 2.86 17.10
#